data_AF-A0A4Y2VDB5-F1
#
_entry.id   AF-A0A4Y2VDB5-F1
#
_cell.length_a   1.000
_cell.length_b   1.000
_cell.length_c   1.000
_cell.angle_alpha   90.00
_cell.angle_beta   90.00
_cell.angle_gamma   90.00
#
_symmetry.space_group_name_H-M   'P 1'
#
loop_
_entity.id
_entity.type
_entity.pdbx_description
1 polymer ?
#
loop_
_entity_poly.entity_id
_entity_poly.type
_entity_poly.pdbx_seq_one_letter_code
_entity_poly.pdbx_strand_id
1 'polypeptide(L)'
;MTGLWVVLGKADHLKILTVRNRTGIIAFNGKVPLTYQAFVNTADKIGLPSKPVPSVDQLKDLVKEQGRSTPVEDDHDVKYSVPTLKELNVNESELSPCLYPGGETEALARLERVTANEEYICKFEKPNTSPNSINPSYHSLSPY
;
A
#
# COMPACT_ATOMS: atom_id res chain seq x y z
N MET A 1 27.47 -18.16 29.76
CA MET A 1 27.88 -16.99 28.95
C MET A 1 28.33 -17.48 27.58
N THR A 2 27.43 -17.50 26.61
CA THR A 2 27.78 -17.58 25.18
C THR A 2 26.61 -16.98 24.42
N GLY A 3 26.86 -15.81 23.85
CA GLY A 3 25.88 -14.91 23.27
C GLY A 3 25.11 -15.55 22.11
N LEU A 4 23.78 -15.49 22.25
CA LEU A 4 22.83 -15.64 21.17
C LEU A 4 22.96 -14.40 20.29
N TRP A 5 23.87 -14.44 19.32
CA TRP A 5 23.90 -13.46 18.23
C TRP A 5 22.66 -13.70 17.38
N VAL A 6 21.54 -13.09 17.79
CA VAL A 6 20.45 -12.79 16.88
C VAL A 6 21.08 -11.96 15.78
N VAL A 7 21.25 -12.58 14.62
CA VAL A 7 21.51 -11.87 13.36
C VAL A 7 20.25 -11.05 13.12
N LEU A 8 20.18 -9.89 13.77
CA LEU A 8 19.43 -8.74 13.31
C LEU A 8 20.06 -8.37 11.98
N GLY A 9 19.61 -9.07 10.94
CA GLY A 9 19.83 -8.67 9.56
C GLY A 9 19.51 -7.19 9.49
N LYS A 10 20.50 -6.41 9.05
CA LYS A 10 20.38 -4.98 8.77
C LYS A 10 18.96 -4.68 8.32
N ALA A 11 18.28 -3.81 9.06
CA ALA A 11 17.01 -3.25 8.64
C ALA A 11 17.27 -2.42 7.37
N ASP A 12 17.32 -3.08 6.22
CA ASP A 12 16.95 -2.46 4.97
C ASP A 12 15.52 -1.99 5.19
N HIS A 13 15.33 -0.69 5.46
CA HIS A 13 14.02 -0.08 5.64
C HIS A 13 13.06 -0.68 4.62
N LEU A 14 12.05 -1.42 5.07
CA LEU A 14 11.17 -2.20 4.21
C LEU A 14 10.57 -1.29 3.14
N LYS A 15 11.00 -1.43 1.88
CA LYS A 15 10.55 -0.61 0.75
C LYS A 15 9.29 -1.22 0.15
N ILE A 16 8.16 -1.06 0.84
CA ILE A 16 6.87 -1.68 0.47
C ILE A 16 5.94 -0.76 -0.33
N LEU A 17 6.19 0.55 -0.35
CA LEU A 17 5.33 1.53 -1.07
C LEU A 17 5.38 1.39 -2.59
N THR A 18 6.40 0.73 -3.13
CA THR A 18 6.58 0.53 -4.57
C THR A 18 6.97 -0.92 -4.83
N VAL A 19 6.35 -1.56 -5.83
CA VAL A 19 6.64 -2.95 -6.23
C VAL A 19 8.14 -3.16 -6.51
N ARG A 20 8.84 -2.15 -7.01
CA ARG A 20 10.28 -2.23 -7.31
C ARG A 20 11.08 -1.27 -6.45
N ASN A 21 12.19 -1.75 -5.90
CA ASN A 21 13.13 -0.94 -5.13
C ASN A 21 13.86 0.06 -6.06
N ARG A 22 13.50 1.35 -5.95
CA ARG A 22 14.09 2.46 -6.75
C ARG A 22 15.61 2.49 -6.69
N THR A 23 16.18 2.46 -5.50
CA THR A 23 17.65 2.45 -5.31
C THR A 23 18.30 1.20 -5.89
N GLY A 24 17.63 0.05 -5.83
CA GLY A 24 18.12 -1.18 -6.48
C GLY A 24 18.17 -1.04 -8.00
N ILE A 25 17.14 -0.45 -8.60
CA ILE A 25 17.11 -0.17 -10.05
C ILE A 25 18.23 0.78 -10.46
N ILE A 26 18.43 1.88 -9.72
CA ILE A 26 19.47 2.87 -10.03
C ILE A 26 20.86 2.26 -9.85
N ALA A 27 21.09 1.48 -8.79
CA ALA A 27 22.37 0.83 -8.54
C ALA A 27 22.71 -0.19 -9.63
N PHE A 28 21.73 -0.99 -10.08
CA PHE A 28 21.94 -1.97 -11.14
C PHE A 28 22.18 -1.31 -12.51
N ASN A 29 21.44 -0.25 -12.82
CA ASN A 29 21.57 0.46 -14.11
C ASN A 29 22.71 1.49 -14.13
N GLY A 30 23.31 1.81 -12.98
CA GLY A 30 24.30 2.88 -12.79
C GLY A 30 23.75 4.31 -12.87
N LYS A 31 22.60 4.51 -13.52
CA LYS A 31 21.89 5.79 -13.64
C LYS A 31 20.38 5.59 -13.64
N VAL A 32 19.62 6.67 -13.40
CA VAL A 32 18.16 6.63 -13.49
C VAL A 32 17.73 6.33 -14.94
N PRO A 33 16.93 5.28 -15.19
CA PRO A 33 16.36 5.05 -16.50
C PRO A 33 15.40 6.19 -16.86
N LEU A 34 15.64 6.87 -17.98
CA LEU A 34 14.84 8.03 -18.42
C LEU A 34 13.73 7.66 -19.42
N THR A 35 13.70 6.41 -19.90
CA THR A 35 12.63 5.90 -20.77
C THR A 35 11.94 4.72 -20.11
N TYR A 36 10.64 4.56 -20.37
CA TYR A 36 9.86 3.47 -19.81
C TYR A 36 10.42 2.10 -20.23
N GLN A 37 10.81 1.93 -21.50
CA GLN A 37 11.38 0.67 -21.96
C GLN A 37 12.71 0.33 -21.28
N ALA A 38 13.57 1.32 -21.04
CA ALA A 38 14.83 1.09 -20.31
C ALA A 38 14.54 0.68 -18.86
N PHE A 39 13.53 1.28 -18.24
CA PHE A 39 13.08 0.89 -16.90
C PHE A 39 12.58 -0.57 -16.87
N VAL A 40 11.69 -0.95 -17.78
CA VAL A 40 11.13 -2.32 -17.86
C VAL A 40 12.25 -3.35 -18.02
N ASN A 41 13.15 -3.16 -19.00
CA ASN A 41 14.26 -4.09 -19.25
C ASN A 41 15.21 -4.23 -18.05
N THR A 42 15.39 -3.16 -17.29
CA THR A 42 16.22 -3.17 -16.07
C THR A 42 15.50 -3.91 -14.94
N ALA A 43 14.21 -3.61 -14.76
CA ALA A 43 13.38 -4.23 -13.75
C ALA A 43 13.29 -5.75 -13.97
N ASP A 44 13.08 -6.21 -15.20
CA ASP A 44 12.99 -7.64 -15.50
C ASP A 44 14.25 -8.41 -15.11
N LYS A 45 15.43 -7.82 -15.28
CA LYS A 45 16.71 -8.41 -14.86
C LYS A 45 16.87 -8.52 -13.35
N ILE A 46 16.27 -7.59 -12.59
CA ILE A 46 16.31 -7.60 -11.12
C ILE A 46 15.35 -8.65 -10.54
N GLY A 47 14.31 -9.04 -11.30
CA GLY A 47 13.32 -10.01 -10.87
C GLY A 47 12.24 -9.45 -9.94
N LEU A 48 11.20 -10.23 -9.72
CA LEU A 48 10.05 -9.83 -8.91
C LEU A 48 10.42 -9.69 -7.42
N PRO A 49 9.78 -8.77 -6.68
CA PRO A 49 9.95 -8.70 -5.23
C PRO A 49 9.41 -9.97 -4.55
N SER A 50 9.77 -10.13 -3.28
CA SER A 50 9.14 -11.13 -2.40
C SER A 50 7.62 -10.93 -2.35
N LYS A 51 6.88 -12.02 -2.13
CA LYS A 51 5.42 -11.98 -1.98
C LYS A 51 5.01 -11.06 -0.82
N PRO A 52 3.82 -10.43 -0.90
CA PRO A 52 3.26 -9.67 0.22
C PRO A 52 3.21 -10.52 1.50
N VAL A 53 3.46 -9.87 2.63
CA VAL A 53 3.37 -10.48 3.96
C VAL A 53 1.89 -10.61 4.34
N PRO A 54 1.47 -11.68 5.05
CA PRO A 54 0.09 -11.82 5.54
C PRO A 54 -0.32 -10.66 6.45
N SER A 55 -1.63 -10.41 6.53
CA SER A 55 -2.17 -9.33 7.35
C SER A 55 -1.97 -9.60 8.85
N VAL A 56 -1.99 -8.54 9.66
CA VAL A 56 -1.90 -8.67 11.12
C VAL A 56 -3.07 -9.52 11.65
N ASP A 57 -4.24 -9.43 11.04
CA ASP A 57 -5.41 -10.25 11.39
C ASP A 57 -5.13 -11.75 11.23
N GLN A 58 -4.44 -12.14 10.16
CA GLN A 58 -4.04 -13.52 9.90
C GLN A 58 -2.94 -14.00 10.85
N LEU A 59 -2.23 -13.09 11.52
CA LEU A 59 -1.14 -13.39 12.43
C LEU A 59 -1.52 -13.29 13.91
N LYS A 60 -2.77 -12.96 14.23
CA LYS A 60 -3.24 -12.71 15.61
C LYS A 60 -2.91 -13.86 16.57
N ASP A 61 -3.11 -15.09 16.14
CA ASP A 61 -2.90 -16.27 16.99
C ASP A 61 -1.40 -16.47 17.27
N LEU A 62 -0.55 -16.31 16.25
CA LEU A 62 0.91 -16.38 16.38
C LEU A 62 1.47 -15.25 17.27
N VAL A 63 0.89 -14.05 17.18
CA VAL A 63 1.29 -12.89 18.00
C VAL A 63 0.96 -13.14 19.48
N LYS A 64 -0.23 -13.70 19.76
CA LYS A 64 -0.65 -14.10 21.12
C LYS A 64 0.22 -15.22 21.68
N GLU A 65 0.48 -16.26 20.90
CA GLU A 65 1.35 -17.38 21.28
C GLU A 65 2.78 -16.93 21.62
N GLN A 66 3.29 -15.91 20.92
CA GLN A 66 4.61 -15.32 21.19
C GLN A 66 4.62 -14.32 22.36
N GLY A 67 3.50 -14.14 23.06
CA GLY A 67 3.36 -13.21 24.19
C GLY A 67 3.60 -11.75 23.82
N ARG A 68 3.45 -11.39 22.54
CA ARG A 68 3.64 -10.02 22.06
C ARG A 68 2.31 -9.28 22.19
N SER A 69 2.31 -8.23 23.01
CA SER A 69 1.16 -7.34 23.18
C SER A 69 1.63 -5.90 23.10
N THR A 70 0.80 -5.03 22.53
CA THR A 70 1.00 -3.58 22.61
C THR A 70 0.60 -3.11 24.00
N PRO A 71 1.52 -2.51 24.79
CA PRO A 71 1.14 -1.90 26.06
C PRO A 71 0.18 -0.74 25.77
N VAL A 72 -0.96 -0.71 26.48
CA VAL A 72 -1.97 0.33 26.39
C VAL A 72 -2.13 0.90 27.79
N GLU A 73 -1.88 2.20 27.92
CA GLU A 73 -2.06 2.95 29.16
C GLU A 73 -3.51 3.42 29.30
N ASP A 74 -3.96 3.71 30.53
CA ASP A 74 -5.34 4.13 30.79
C ASP A 74 -5.73 5.45 30.09
N ASP A 75 -4.76 6.29 29.74
CA ASP A 75 -4.97 7.57 29.05
C ASP A 75 -4.69 7.51 27.53
N HIS A 76 -4.55 6.30 26.97
CA HIS A 76 -4.29 6.08 25.54
C HIS A 76 -5.29 6.81 24.65
N ASP A 77 -6.59 6.68 24.92
CA ASP A 77 -7.65 7.24 24.08
C ASP A 77 -7.70 8.77 24.15
N VAL A 78 -7.14 9.37 25.19
CA VAL A 78 -7.02 10.84 25.30
C VAL A 78 -5.82 11.34 24.51
N LYS A 79 -4.72 10.57 24.47
CA LYS A 79 -3.45 10.97 23.84
C LYS A 79 -3.32 10.58 22.37
N TYR A 80 -3.88 9.43 21.98
CA TYR A 80 -3.60 8.75 20.70
C TYR A 80 -4.86 8.33 19.94
N SER A 81 -6.03 8.85 20.31
CA SER A 81 -7.26 8.61 19.54
C SER A 81 -7.17 9.19 18.14
N VAL A 82 -7.99 8.64 17.25
CA VAL A 82 -8.12 9.13 15.88
C VAL A 82 -8.80 10.51 15.91
N PRO A 83 -8.20 11.53 15.27
CA PRO A 83 -8.74 12.88 15.31
C PRO A 83 -10.07 12.98 14.55
N THR A 84 -10.96 13.82 15.07
CA THR A 84 -12.22 14.20 14.43
C THR A 84 -12.01 15.25 13.34
N LEU A 85 -12.99 15.40 12.44
CA LEU A 85 -12.94 16.42 11.38
C LEU A 85 -12.77 17.85 11.92
N LYS A 86 -13.36 18.14 13.08
CA LYS A 86 -13.23 19.44 13.75
C LYS A 86 -11.81 19.69 14.25
N GLU A 87 -11.16 18.66 14.82
CA GLU A 87 -9.76 18.75 15.26
C GLU A 87 -8.80 18.87 14.08
N LEU A 88 -9.17 18.33 12.92
CA LEU A 88 -8.47 18.53 11.65
C LEU A 88 -8.76 19.89 10.99
N ASN A 89 -9.57 20.75 11.62
CA ASN A 89 -10.02 22.05 11.10
C ASN A 89 -10.73 21.95 9.73
N VAL A 90 -11.50 20.89 9.52
CA VAL A 90 -12.29 20.67 8.30
C VAL A 90 -13.71 21.22 8.50
N ASN A 91 -14.15 22.10 7.60
CA ASN A 91 -15.53 22.59 7.60
C ASN A 91 -16.46 21.57 6.92
N GLU A 92 -17.22 20.81 7.73
CA GLU A 92 -18.14 19.78 7.25
C GLU A 92 -19.20 20.32 6.28
N SER A 93 -19.58 21.60 6.39
CA SER A 93 -20.58 22.23 5.51
C SER A 93 -20.05 22.55 4.11
N GLU A 94 -18.72 22.57 3.93
CA GLU A 94 -18.07 22.79 2.63
C GLU A 94 -17.73 21.49 1.91
N LEU A 95 -17.96 20.34 2.56
CA LEU A 95 -17.63 19.04 1.98
C LEU A 95 -18.63 18.63 0.89
N SER A 96 -18.08 18.21 -0.24
CA SER A 96 -18.82 17.50 -1.26
C SER A 96 -19.09 16.05 -0.84
N PRO A 97 -20.04 15.33 -1.49
CA PRO A 97 -20.29 13.93 -1.20
C PRO A 97 -19.03 13.07 -1.23
N CYS A 98 -18.86 12.21 -0.23
CA CYS A 98 -17.72 11.31 -0.13
C CYS A 98 -17.88 10.12 -1.11
N LEU A 99 -17.36 10.26 -2.33
CA LEU A 99 -17.40 9.22 -3.36
C LEU A 99 -16.33 8.12 -3.17
N TYR A 100 -15.27 8.45 -2.43
CA TYR A 100 -14.11 7.60 -2.18
C TYR A 100 -13.82 7.56 -0.68
N PRO A 101 -14.53 6.73 0.08
CA PRO A 101 -14.23 6.55 1.49
C PRO A 101 -12.81 5.99 1.62
N GLY A 102 -12.04 6.48 2.60
CA GLY A 102 -10.66 6.07 2.82
C GLY A 102 -10.52 4.77 3.62
N GLY A 103 -9.28 4.30 3.75
CA GLY A 103 -8.91 3.14 4.56
C GLY A 103 -8.64 1.86 3.76
N GLU A 104 -7.86 0.96 4.36
CA GLU A 104 -7.47 -0.32 3.76
C GLU A 104 -8.69 -1.20 3.43
N THR A 105 -9.70 -1.21 4.30
CA THR A 105 -10.92 -1.99 4.11
C THR A 105 -11.65 -1.63 2.82
N GLU A 106 -11.85 -0.33 2.53
CA GLU A 106 -12.46 0.09 1.27
C GLU A 106 -11.52 -0.13 0.08
N ALA A 107 -10.20 0.05 0.26
CA ALA A 107 -9.22 -0.21 -0.78
C ALA A 107 -9.29 -1.67 -1.27
N LEU A 108 -9.31 -2.63 -0.34
CA LEU A 108 -9.44 -4.06 -0.65
C LEU A 108 -10.79 -4.38 -1.28
N ALA A 109 -11.89 -3.89 -0.71
CA ALA A 109 -13.22 -4.12 -1.27
C ALA A 109 -13.37 -3.55 -2.69
N ARG A 110 -12.75 -2.41 -2.97
CA ARG A 110 -12.76 -1.80 -4.31
C ARG A 110 -11.84 -2.53 -5.28
N LEU A 111 -10.68 -2.99 -4.82
CA LEU A 111 -9.79 -3.85 -5.61
C LEU A 111 -10.53 -5.12 -6.05
N GLU A 112 -11.20 -5.81 -5.13
CA GLU A 112 -11.99 -7.01 -5.41
C GLU A 112 -13.07 -6.74 -6.47
N ARG A 113 -13.85 -5.67 -6.30
CA ARG A 113 -14.88 -5.25 -7.27
C ARG A 113 -14.31 -5.03 -8.68
N VAL A 114 -13.15 -4.39 -8.77
CA VAL A 114 -12.47 -4.09 -10.04
C VAL A 114 -11.93 -5.38 -10.68
N THR A 115 -11.32 -6.26 -9.88
CA THR A 115 -10.74 -7.52 -10.37
C THR A 115 -11.78 -8.59 -10.69
N ALA A 116 -13.01 -8.47 -10.19
CA ALA A 116 -14.09 -9.40 -10.47
C ALA A 116 -14.48 -9.47 -11.96
N ASN A 117 -14.18 -8.42 -12.73
CA ASN A 117 -14.38 -8.41 -14.18
C ASN A 117 -13.05 -8.68 -14.92
N GLU A 118 -12.67 -9.95 -14.99
CA GLU A 118 -11.41 -10.38 -15.63
C GLU A 118 -11.31 -9.97 -17.10
N GLU A 119 -12.42 -9.98 -17.85
CA GLU A 119 -12.42 -9.56 -19.25
C GLU A 119 -12.06 -8.08 -19.40
N TYR A 120 -12.62 -7.22 -18.56
CA TYR A 120 -12.30 -5.80 -18.56
C TYR A 120 -10.83 -5.56 -18.21
N ILE A 121 -10.30 -6.28 -17.23
CA ILE A 121 -8.90 -6.16 -16.80
C ILE A 121 -7.95 -6.61 -17.92
N CYS A 122 -8.22 -7.74 -18.56
CA CYS A 122 -7.40 -8.26 -19.65
C CYS A 122 -7.42 -7.38 -20.90
N LYS A 123 -8.55 -6.70 -21.17
CA LYS A 123 -8.73 -5.80 -22.33
C LYS A 123 -8.42 -4.34 -21.99
N PHE A 124 -7.92 -4.04 -20.79
CA PHE A 124 -7.71 -2.68 -20.34
C PHE A 124 -6.59 -1.99 -21.14
N GLU A 125 -6.95 -0.88 -21.77
CA GLU A 125 -6.01 0.01 -22.44
C GLU A 125 -6.28 1.45 -22.00
N LYS A 126 -5.32 2.06 -21.29
CA LYS A 126 -5.41 3.44 -20.81
C LYS A 126 -5.79 4.46 -21.92
N PRO A 127 -5.35 4.32 -23.18
CA PRO A 127 -5.80 5.22 -24.25
C PRO A 127 -7.28 5.08 -24.64
N ASN A 128 -7.89 3.91 -24.45
CA ASN A 128 -9.26 3.61 -24.90
C ASN A 128 -10.34 3.89 -23.83
N THR A 129 -9.95 4.45 -22.70
CA THR A 129 -10.87 4.85 -21.63
C THR A 129 -11.33 6.30 -21.81
N SER A 130 -12.66 6.52 -21.82
CA SER A 130 -13.24 7.86 -21.98
C SER A 130 -12.90 8.76 -20.79
N PRO A 131 -12.35 9.97 -21.01
CA PRO A 131 -12.10 10.93 -19.93
C PRO A 131 -13.39 11.59 -19.41
N ASN A 132 -14.49 11.53 -20.16
CA ASN A 132 -15.72 12.28 -19.90
C ASN A 132 -16.91 11.37 -19.52
N SER A 133 -16.65 10.15 -19.06
CA SER A 133 -17.71 9.27 -18.58
C SER A 133 -18.31 9.82 -17.28
N ILE A 134 -19.63 9.74 -17.13
CA ILE A 134 -20.37 10.17 -15.92
C ILE A 134 -19.97 9.30 -14.72
N ASN A 135 -19.76 8.00 -14.96
CA ASN A 135 -19.21 7.08 -13.98
C ASN A 135 -17.73 6.86 -14.26
N PRO A 136 -16.87 6.66 -13.24
CA PRO A 136 -15.44 6.51 -13.44
C PRO A 136 -15.15 5.34 -14.40
N SER A 137 -14.52 5.67 -15.53
CA SER A 137 -14.06 4.71 -16.56
C SER A 137 -12.85 3.90 -16.13
N TYR A 138 -12.26 4.25 -14.98
CA TYR A 138 -11.06 3.68 -14.40
C TYR A 138 -11.37 3.02 -13.06
N HIS A 139 -10.45 2.19 -12.61
CA HIS A 139 -10.52 1.45 -11.35
C HIS A 139 -10.62 2.32 -10.07
N SER A 140 -10.38 3.64 -10.17
CA SER A 140 -10.44 4.61 -9.05
C SER A 140 -9.73 4.15 -7.76
N LEU A 141 -8.60 3.45 -7.93
CA LEU A 141 -7.76 3.00 -6.82
C LEU A 141 -6.67 4.00 -6.42
N SER A 142 -6.45 5.07 -7.19
CA SER A 142 -5.37 6.04 -6.94
C SER A 142 -5.40 6.78 -5.59
N PRO A 143 -6.54 6.94 -4.89
CA PRO A 143 -6.55 7.54 -3.55
C PRO A 143 -6.06 6.60 -2.44
N TYR A 144 -5.96 5.29 -2.72
CA TYR A 144 -5.58 4.24 -1.79
C TYR A 144 -4.13 3.82 -2.00
#